data_AF-A0A7S0EHQ2-F1
#
_entry.id   AF-A0A7S0EHQ2-F1
#
_cell.length_a   1.000
_cell.length_b   1.000
_cell.length_c   1.000
_cell.angle_alpha   90.00
_cell.angle_beta   90.00
_cell.angle_gamma   90.00
#
_symmetry.space_group_name_H-M   'P 1'
#
loop_
_entity.id
_entity.type
_entity.pdbx_description
1 polymer ?
#
loop_
_entity_poly.entity_id
_entity_poly.type
_entity_poly.pdbx_seq_one_letter_code
_entity_poly.pdbx_strand_id
1 'polypeptide(L)'
;TQRTYAIGEADEGTHTLVLLDANLQVITTVETTGDHQEDYGYDEDYEPIRDVAVHGDQVIVLTTDSHAEGSGLRLLDLDGVFLRTIAAEWFQRPQAVAVSHGRAFVVDDDEEPGKVLYIIDIQSGDILQRVRLDLQGCITAIRVDGDEIFVADFNAGKVVVLRRAGSEL
;
A
#
# COMPACT_ATOMS: atom_id res chain seq x y z
N THR A 1 -4.37 22.61 5.35
CA THR A 1 -3.66 22.24 6.60
C THR A 1 -2.83 21.03 6.29
N GLN A 2 -1.55 21.00 6.66
CA GLN A 2 -0.71 19.81 6.44
C GLN A 2 -1.16 18.70 7.39
N ARG A 3 -1.33 17.48 6.86
CA ARG A 3 -1.66 16.27 7.62
C ARG A 3 -0.63 15.21 7.32
N THR A 4 -0.31 14.40 8.33
CA THR A 4 0.55 13.23 8.20
C THR A 4 -0.28 11.99 8.45
N TYR A 5 -0.04 10.96 7.66
CA TYR A 5 -0.72 9.67 7.75
C TYR A 5 0.34 8.62 8.07
N ALA A 6 0.06 7.78 9.04
CA ALA A 6 0.96 6.72 9.45
C ALA A 6 0.19 5.45 9.74
N ILE A 7 0.84 4.31 9.58
CA ILE A 7 0.33 3.05 10.12
C ILE A 7 0.83 2.96 11.56
N GLY A 8 -0.10 2.83 12.48
CA GLY A 8 0.17 2.52 13.88
C GLY A 8 -0.16 1.06 14.16
N GLU A 9 0.46 0.50 15.18
CA GLU A 9 0.10 -0.79 15.76
C GLU A 9 -0.78 -0.51 16.98
N ALA A 10 -2.00 -1.04 16.98
CA ALA A 10 -2.91 -1.03 18.12
C ALA A 10 -2.63 -2.21 19.05
N ASP A 11 -3.31 -2.25 20.20
CA ASP A 11 -3.26 -3.40 21.09
C ASP A 11 -3.59 -4.69 20.30
N GLU A 12 -2.89 -5.79 20.63
CA GLU A 12 -3.02 -7.09 19.96
C GLU A 12 -2.45 -7.17 18.52
N GLY A 13 -1.55 -6.25 18.14
CA GLY A 13 -0.78 -6.35 16.88
C GLY A 13 -1.53 -5.88 15.64
N THR A 14 -2.65 -5.18 15.82
CA THR A 14 -3.51 -4.77 14.70
C THR A 14 -3.04 -3.47 14.09
N HIS A 15 -2.77 -3.46 12.79
CA HIS A 15 -2.43 -2.23 12.10
C HIS A 15 -3.64 -1.32 11.90
N THR A 16 -3.48 -0.04 12.23
CA THR A 16 -4.49 1.00 12.08
C THR A 16 -3.92 2.23 11.37
N LEU A 17 -4.77 2.98 10.66
CA LEU A 17 -4.36 4.23 10.03
C LEU A 17 -4.52 5.38 11.03
N VAL A 18 -3.42 6.08 11.33
CA VAL A 18 -3.39 7.22 12.24
C VAL A 18 -3.27 8.51 11.44
N LEU A 19 -4.19 9.45 11.71
CA LEU A 19 -4.16 10.80 11.15
C LEU A 19 -3.56 11.76 12.15
N LEU A 20 -2.53 12.47 11.73
CA LEU A 20 -1.78 13.40 12.56
C LEU A 20 -1.92 14.84 12.03
N ASP A 21 -2.03 15.80 12.93
CA ASP A 21 -1.98 17.21 12.59
C ASP A 21 -0.55 17.67 12.25
N ALA A 22 -0.40 18.96 11.92
CA ALA A 22 0.90 19.54 11.59
C ALA A 22 1.90 19.55 12.78
N ASN A 23 1.43 19.32 14.01
CA ASN A 23 2.24 19.18 15.22
C ASN A 23 2.43 17.71 15.63
N LEU A 24 2.09 16.78 14.74
CA LEU A 24 2.15 15.32 14.96
C LEU A 24 1.27 14.85 16.13
N GLN A 25 0.18 15.56 16.40
CA GLN A 25 -0.85 15.11 17.34
C GLN A 25 -1.88 14.26 16.62
N VAL A 26 -2.30 13.16 17.24
CA VAL A 26 -3.35 12.29 16.69
C VAL A 26 -4.66 13.08 16.65
N ILE A 27 -5.20 13.23 15.45
CA ILE A 27 -6.53 13.79 15.19
C ILE A 27 -7.58 12.68 15.32
N THR A 28 -7.34 11.56 14.64
CA THR A 28 -8.23 10.40 14.62
C THR A 28 -7.44 9.16 14.24
N THR A 29 -8.01 8.01 14.58
CA THR A 29 -7.60 6.69 14.14
C THR A 29 -8.70 6.17 13.23
N VAL A 30 -8.32 5.58 12.10
CA VAL A 30 -9.23 4.97 11.14
C VAL A 30 -9.00 3.48 11.20
N GLU A 31 -9.91 2.79 11.87
CA GLU A 31 -10.00 1.34 11.78
C GLU A 31 -10.43 1.00 10.35
N THR A 32 -9.52 0.41 9.59
CA THR A 32 -9.87 -0.10 8.26
C THR A 32 -10.28 -1.57 8.34
N THR A 33 -9.87 -2.26 9.40
CA THR A 33 -10.31 -3.60 9.77
C THR A 33 -11.78 -3.56 10.19
N GLY A 34 -12.65 -4.27 9.47
CA GLY A 34 -13.89 -4.73 10.11
C GLY A 34 -13.53 -5.55 11.36
N ASP A 35 -14.42 -5.58 12.35
CA ASP A 35 -14.22 -6.27 13.64
C ASP A 35 -13.41 -7.56 13.47
N HIS A 36 -12.34 -7.70 14.28
CA HIS A 36 -11.53 -8.91 14.37
C HIS A 36 -12.43 -10.14 14.33
N GLN A 37 -12.25 -10.99 13.31
CA GLN A 37 -12.91 -12.28 13.31
C GLN A 37 -12.19 -13.12 14.37
N GLU A 38 -12.83 -13.27 15.55
CA GLU A 38 -12.32 -13.92 16.77
C GLU A 38 -11.81 -15.39 16.60
N ASP A 39 -11.75 -15.92 15.38
CA ASP A 39 -11.61 -17.35 15.09
C ASP A 39 -10.29 -17.73 14.36
N TYR A 40 -9.45 -16.75 14.00
CA TYR A 40 -8.07 -17.03 13.56
C TYR A 40 -7.14 -16.96 14.77
N GLY A 41 -6.93 -18.10 15.42
CA GLY A 41 -6.14 -18.17 16.65
C GLY A 41 -4.71 -17.70 16.44
N TYR A 42 -4.28 -16.65 17.16
CA TYR A 42 -2.89 -16.16 17.26
C TYR A 42 -2.05 -16.38 16.00
N ASP A 43 -2.55 -15.98 14.82
CA ASP A 43 -1.68 -15.90 13.65
C ASP A 43 -0.81 -14.67 13.85
N GLU A 44 0.51 -14.88 14.00
CA GLU A 44 1.53 -13.83 14.11
C GLU A 44 1.60 -12.93 12.84
N ASP A 45 0.75 -13.19 11.85
CA ASP A 45 0.70 -12.58 10.53
C ASP A 45 -0.58 -11.75 10.25
N TYR A 46 -1.41 -11.45 11.27
CA TYR A 46 -2.61 -10.60 11.08
C TYR A 46 -2.22 -9.14 10.83
N GLU A 47 -1.87 -8.83 9.58
CA GLU A 47 -1.50 -7.49 9.11
C GLU A 47 -2.47 -6.99 8.02
N PRO A 48 -3.69 -6.59 8.37
CA PRO A 48 -4.73 -6.21 7.40
C PRO A 48 -4.40 -4.94 6.60
N ILE A 49 -3.57 -4.06 7.17
CA ILE A 49 -2.99 -2.90 6.49
C ILE A 49 -1.49 -3.14 6.34
N ARG A 50 -0.97 -3.05 5.12
CA ARG A 50 0.46 -3.17 4.86
C ARG A 50 1.16 -1.82 4.74
N ASP A 51 0.59 -0.91 3.96
CA ASP A 51 1.25 0.36 3.61
C ASP A 51 0.22 1.45 3.28
N VAL A 52 0.64 2.71 3.29
CA VAL A 52 -0.21 3.87 3.02
C VAL A 52 0.51 4.90 2.15
N ALA A 53 -0.24 5.48 1.21
CA ALA A 53 0.22 6.58 0.38
C ALA A 53 -0.85 7.69 0.30
N VAL A 54 -0.45 8.89 -0.11
CA VAL A 54 -1.35 10.05 -0.23
C VAL A 54 -1.24 10.64 -1.62
N HIS A 55 -2.37 10.82 -2.29
CA HIS A 55 -2.45 11.42 -3.62
C HIS A 55 -3.57 12.47 -3.69
N GLY A 56 -3.20 13.74 -3.77
CA GLY A 56 -4.18 14.83 -3.80
C GLY A 56 -4.97 14.91 -2.49
N ASP A 57 -6.28 14.73 -2.59
CA ASP A 57 -7.24 14.72 -1.48
C ASP A 57 -7.60 13.29 -1.01
N GLN A 58 -6.83 12.29 -1.43
CA GLN A 58 -7.07 10.88 -1.10
C GLN A 58 -5.91 10.25 -0.32
N VAL A 59 -6.27 9.45 0.66
CA VAL A 59 -5.40 8.48 1.32
C VAL A 59 -5.64 7.13 0.67
N ILE A 60 -4.57 6.44 0.30
CA ILE A 60 -4.61 5.14 -0.35
C ILE A 60 -3.98 4.14 0.61
N VAL A 61 -4.80 3.21 1.10
CA VAL A 61 -4.40 2.17 2.04
C VAL A 61 -4.26 0.86 1.29
N LEU A 62 -3.07 0.27 1.35
CA LEU A 62 -2.78 -1.06 0.81
C LEU A 62 -3.18 -2.11 1.84
N THR A 63 -4.19 -2.91 1.50
CA THR A 63 -4.68 -4.00 2.37
C THR A 63 -4.17 -5.36 1.89
N THR A 64 -4.00 -6.27 2.84
CA THR A 64 -3.64 -7.68 2.61
C THR A 64 -4.89 -8.56 2.54
N ASP A 65 -4.71 -9.85 2.27
CA ASP A 65 -5.76 -10.87 2.33
C ASP A 65 -6.31 -11.11 3.76
N SER A 66 -5.56 -10.75 4.80
CA SER A 66 -6.03 -10.77 6.20
C SER A 66 -7.11 -9.71 6.50
N HIS A 67 -7.29 -8.73 5.61
CA HIS A 67 -8.32 -7.73 5.74
C HIS A 67 -9.71 -8.32 5.40
N ALA A 68 -10.75 -7.98 6.16
CA ALA A 68 -12.10 -8.58 6.03
C ALA A 68 -12.74 -8.45 4.63
N GLU A 69 -12.41 -7.39 3.89
CA GLU A 69 -12.86 -7.15 2.49
C GLU A 69 -11.85 -7.63 1.44
N GLY A 70 -10.82 -8.38 1.85
CA GLY A 70 -9.72 -8.84 1.01
C GLY A 70 -8.64 -7.78 0.74
N SER A 71 -7.65 -8.19 -0.06
CA SER A 71 -6.53 -7.33 -0.47
C SER A 71 -6.95 -6.28 -1.49
N GLY A 72 -6.20 -5.18 -1.58
CA GLY A 72 -6.48 -4.14 -2.57
C GLY A 72 -5.99 -2.77 -2.15
N LEU A 73 -6.48 -1.74 -2.85
CA LEU A 73 -6.26 -0.35 -2.52
C LEU A 73 -7.57 0.29 -2.06
N ARG A 74 -7.67 0.55 -0.76
CA ARG A 74 -8.79 1.31 -0.20
C ARG A 74 -8.49 2.80 -0.32
N LEU A 75 -9.39 3.53 -0.97
CA LEU A 75 -9.30 4.98 -1.12
C LEU A 75 -10.19 5.61 -0.05
N LEU A 76 -9.61 6.53 0.71
CA LEU A 76 -10.28 7.33 1.72
C LEU A 76 -10.06 8.80 1.40
N ASP A 77 -10.94 9.69 1.87
CA ASP A 77 -10.63 11.12 1.87
C ASP A 77 -9.58 11.46 2.95
N LEU A 78 -9.16 12.72 2.99
CA LEU A 78 -8.18 13.19 3.97
C LEU A 78 -8.66 13.13 5.42
N ASP A 79 -9.96 13.02 5.67
CA ASP A 79 -10.57 12.85 7.00
C ASP A 79 -10.71 11.36 7.40
N GLY A 80 -10.32 10.45 6.50
CA GLY A 80 -10.37 9.01 6.75
C GLY A 80 -11.71 8.37 6.38
N VAL A 81 -12.59 9.07 5.66
CA VAL A 81 -13.86 8.49 5.20
C VAL A 81 -13.59 7.60 3.99
N PHE A 82 -14.01 6.34 4.08
CA PHE A 82 -13.91 5.39 2.97
C PHE A 82 -14.72 5.87 1.75
N LEU A 83 -14.07 5.86 0.59
CA LEU A 83 -14.66 6.26 -0.69
C LEU A 83 -14.97 5.05 -1.56
N ARG A 84 -13.99 4.17 -1.78
CA ARG A 84 -14.11 2.93 -2.57
C ARG A 84 -12.86 2.06 -2.46
N THR A 85 -12.95 0.84 -2.98
CA THR A 85 -11.80 -0.05 -3.21
C THR A 85 -11.51 -0.14 -4.70
N ILE A 86 -10.23 -0.14 -5.08
CA ILE A 86 -9.76 -0.48 -6.43
C ILE A 86 -8.77 -1.65 -6.35
N ALA A 87 -8.62 -2.39 -7.45
CA ALA A 87 -7.81 -3.61 -7.48
C ALA A 87 -8.12 -4.58 -6.32
N ALA A 88 -9.42 -4.77 -6.03
CA ALA A 88 -9.89 -5.69 -4.99
C ALA A 88 -9.50 -7.14 -5.32
N GLU A 89 -8.98 -7.86 -4.33
CA GLU A 89 -8.52 -9.25 -4.38
C GLU A 89 -7.38 -9.51 -5.38
N TRP A 90 -6.70 -8.46 -5.86
CA TRP A 90 -5.64 -8.60 -6.87
C TRP A 90 -4.26 -8.94 -6.29
N PHE A 91 -4.04 -8.70 -5.00
CA PHE A 91 -2.72 -8.87 -4.39
C PHE A 91 -2.71 -10.09 -3.48
N GLN A 92 -1.70 -10.95 -3.62
CA GLN A 92 -1.56 -12.09 -2.73
C GLN A 92 -0.84 -11.69 -1.45
N ARG A 93 0.28 -11.00 -1.57
CA ARG A 93 1.16 -10.61 -0.47
C ARG A 93 1.73 -9.23 -0.75
N PRO A 94 0.88 -8.19 -0.74
CA PRO A 94 1.32 -6.84 -1.02
C PRO A 94 2.35 -6.41 0.03
N GLN A 95 3.36 -5.64 -0.40
CA GLN A 95 4.50 -5.25 0.45
C GLN A 95 4.65 -3.74 0.58
N ALA A 96 4.43 -2.97 -0.50
CA ALA A 96 4.57 -1.52 -0.45
C ALA A 96 3.76 -0.83 -1.55
N VAL A 97 3.32 0.40 -1.29
CA VAL A 97 2.62 1.26 -2.27
C VAL A 97 3.25 2.64 -2.35
N ALA A 98 3.43 3.13 -3.58
CA ALA A 98 3.68 4.54 -3.84
C ALA A 98 2.65 5.07 -4.83
N VAL A 99 2.46 6.39 -4.83
CA VAL A 99 1.52 7.06 -5.71
C VAL A 99 2.19 8.23 -6.40
N SER A 100 1.90 8.39 -7.69
CA SER A 100 2.46 9.47 -8.49
C SER A 100 1.62 9.68 -9.74
N HIS A 101 1.28 10.94 -10.03
CA HIS A 101 0.57 11.33 -11.26
C HIS A 101 -0.71 10.52 -11.56
N GLY A 102 -1.58 10.35 -10.56
CA GLY A 102 -2.84 9.61 -10.72
C GLY A 102 -2.69 8.08 -10.79
N ARG A 103 -1.48 7.55 -10.54
CA ARG A 103 -1.21 6.11 -10.56
C ARG A 103 -0.71 5.61 -9.21
N ALA A 104 -1.13 4.40 -8.86
CA ALA A 104 -0.56 3.64 -7.74
C ALA A 104 0.44 2.62 -8.27
N PHE A 105 1.50 2.41 -7.51
CA PHE A 105 2.62 1.53 -7.77
C PHE A 105 2.70 0.55 -6.60
N VAL A 106 2.22 -0.66 -6.80
CA VAL A 106 2.15 -1.67 -5.74
C VAL A 106 3.16 -2.76 -6.02
N VAL A 107 4.02 -3.03 -5.05
CA VAL A 107 4.87 -4.22 -5.08
C VAL A 107 4.17 -5.33 -4.33
N ASP A 108 3.95 -6.44 -5.01
CA ASP A 108 3.31 -7.64 -4.51
C ASP A 108 4.26 -8.83 -4.60
N ASP A 109 4.19 -9.71 -3.61
CA ASP A 109 4.88 -11.00 -3.60
C ASP A 109 3.96 -12.10 -4.10
N ASP A 110 3.63 -12.03 -5.40
CA ASP A 110 2.88 -13.07 -6.12
C ASP A 110 3.78 -14.31 -6.24
N GLU A 111 3.29 -15.47 -5.80
CA GLU A 111 4.07 -16.71 -5.75
C GLU A 111 4.76 -17.01 -7.10
N GLU A 112 5.94 -17.65 -7.04
CA GLU A 112 6.94 -17.87 -8.11
C GLU A 112 6.55 -17.44 -9.56
N PRO A 113 7.34 -16.54 -10.18
CA PRO A 113 8.79 -16.46 -10.01
C PRO A 113 9.32 -15.23 -9.26
N GLY A 114 8.50 -14.57 -8.44
CA GLY A 114 8.96 -13.49 -7.54
C GLY A 114 8.15 -12.21 -7.63
N LYS A 115 8.74 -11.09 -7.16
CA LYS A 115 8.03 -9.83 -6.94
C LYS A 115 7.46 -9.24 -8.23
N VAL A 116 6.28 -8.64 -8.12
CA VAL A 116 5.59 -7.98 -9.22
C VAL A 116 5.31 -6.53 -8.83
N LEU A 117 5.65 -5.61 -9.74
CA LEU A 117 5.17 -4.24 -9.68
C LEU A 117 3.91 -4.08 -10.53
N TYR A 118 2.81 -3.74 -9.88
CA TYR A 118 1.58 -3.31 -10.53
C TYR A 118 1.56 -1.78 -10.66
N ILE A 119 1.17 -1.29 -11.84
CA ILE A 119 0.89 0.13 -12.09
C ILE A 119 -0.60 0.25 -12.35
N ILE A 120 -1.30 0.99 -11.52
CA ILE A 120 -2.77 1.03 -11.46
C ILE A 120 -3.23 2.47 -11.65
N ASP A 121 -4.23 2.69 -12.50
CA ASP A 121 -4.92 3.96 -12.58
C ASP A 121 -5.81 4.15 -11.34
N ILE A 122 -5.58 5.20 -10.56
CA ILE A 122 -6.31 5.43 -9.30
C ILE A 122 -7.78 5.79 -9.58
N GLN A 123 -8.07 6.41 -10.72
CA GLN A 123 -9.40 6.89 -11.06
C GLN A 123 -10.32 5.76 -11.51
N SER A 124 -9.87 4.89 -12.42
CA SER A 124 -10.66 3.75 -12.92
C SER A 124 -10.46 2.49 -12.09
N GLY A 125 -9.31 2.34 -11.45
CA GLY A 125 -8.89 1.10 -10.79
C GLY A 125 -8.25 0.09 -11.74
N ASP A 126 -8.06 0.44 -13.02
CA ASP A 126 -7.50 -0.48 -14.01
C ASP A 126 -6.01 -0.70 -13.78
N ILE A 127 -5.57 -1.96 -13.90
CA ILE A 127 -4.15 -2.31 -13.96
C ILE A 127 -3.64 -1.94 -15.35
N LEU A 128 -2.86 -0.87 -15.41
CA LEU A 128 -2.25 -0.37 -16.65
C LEU A 128 -1.05 -1.20 -17.07
N GLN A 129 -0.28 -1.70 -16.09
CA GLN A 129 0.93 -2.47 -16.36
C GLN A 129 1.25 -3.42 -15.21
N ARG A 130 1.87 -4.54 -15.57
CA ARG A 130 2.47 -5.52 -14.66
C ARG A 130 3.92 -5.76 -15.05
N VAL A 131 4.85 -5.56 -14.12
CA VAL A 131 6.29 -5.71 -14.35
C VAL A 131 6.84 -6.72 -13.36
N ARG A 132 7.50 -7.78 -13.87
CA ARG A 132 8.22 -8.72 -13.01
C ARG A 132 9.52 -8.07 -12.55
N LEU A 133 9.80 -8.18 -11.26
CA LEU A 133 11.02 -7.70 -10.64
C LEU A 133 11.88 -8.91 -10.28
N ASP A 134 13.15 -8.88 -10.68
CA ASP A 134 14.14 -9.87 -10.24
C ASP A 134 14.64 -9.50 -8.83
N LEU A 135 13.72 -9.60 -7.86
CA LEU A 135 13.90 -9.32 -6.45
C LEU A 135 13.43 -10.54 -5.65
N GLN A 136 14.28 -11.01 -4.74
CA GLN A 136 13.98 -12.17 -3.91
C GLN A 136 13.74 -11.80 -2.44
N GLY A 137 14.10 -10.58 -2.02
CA GLY A 137 13.93 -10.14 -0.65
C GLY A 137 12.56 -9.57 -0.32
N CYS A 138 12.42 -9.17 0.94
CA CYS A 138 11.29 -8.39 1.43
C CYS A 138 11.42 -6.94 0.99
N ILE A 139 10.41 -6.42 0.32
CA ILE A 139 10.35 -5.02 -0.05
C ILE A 139 9.81 -4.23 1.13
N THR A 140 10.56 -3.21 1.55
CA THR A 140 10.24 -2.40 2.74
C THR A 140 9.76 -1.00 2.40
N ALA A 141 10.07 -0.51 1.19
CA ALA A 141 9.63 0.79 0.73
C ALA A 141 9.68 0.86 -0.79
N ILE A 142 8.77 1.65 -1.35
CA ILE A 142 8.79 2.09 -2.74
C ILE A 142 8.66 3.61 -2.80
N ARG A 143 9.36 4.24 -3.73
CA ARG A 143 9.21 5.67 -4.06
C ARG A 143 9.19 5.85 -5.57
N VAL A 144 8.38 6.79 -6.03
CA VAL A 144 8.37 7.22 -7.43
C VAL A 144 8.80 8.68 -7.51
N ASP A 145 9.78 8.98 -8.37
CA ASP A 145 10.28 10.33 -8.64
C ASP A 145 10.44 10.52 -10.15
N GLY A 146 9.51 11.27 -10.76
CA GLY A 146 9.41 11.37 -12.21
C GLY A 146 9.24 9.99 -12.84
N ASP A 147 10.20 9.60 -13.67
CA ASP A 147 10.23 8.30 -14.37
C ASP A 147 11.05 7.22 -13.67
N GLU A 148 11.61 7.53 -12.51
CA GLU A 148 12.38 6.59 -11.71
C GLU A 148 11.53 6.03 -10.57
N ILE A 149 11.62 4.72 -10.36
CA ILE A 149 10.97 3.99 -9.28
C ILE A 149 12.06 3.34 -8.45
N PHE A 150 12.11 3.68 -7.18
CA PHE A 150 13.09 3.19 -6.20
C PHE A 150 12.42 2.14 -5.33
N VAL A 151 12.96 0.94 -5.28
CA VAL A 151 12.44 -0.18 -4.49
C VAL A 151 13.52 -0.65 -3.53
N ALA A 152 13.23 -0.59 -2.22
CA ALA A 152 14.16 -1.01 -1.18
C ALA A 152 13.99 -2.51 -0.89
N ASP A 153 15.00 -3.31 -1.26
CA ASP A 153 15.08 -4.74 -0.98
C ASP A 153 15.90 -4.94 0.31
N PHE A 154 15.21 -5.27 1.40
CA PHE A 154 15.80 -5.40 2.72
C PHE A 154 16.82 -6.55 2.80
N ASN A 155 16.45 -7.73 2.31
CA ASN A 155 17.31 -8.92 2.41
C ASN A 155 18.57 -8.79 1.56
N ALA A 156 18.50 -8.08 0.43
CA ALA A 156 19.65 -7.81 -0.41
C ALA A 156 20.44 -6.55 0.00
N GLY A 157 19.94 -5.76 0.97
CA GLY A 157 20.57 -4.53 1.43
C GLY A 157 20.79 -3.48 0.33
N LYS A 158 19.87 -3.41 -0.65
CA LYS A 158 20.03 -2.57 -1.85
C LYS A 158 18.75 -1.83 -2.21
N VAL A 159 18.89 -0.72 -2.93
CA VAL A 159 17.79 -0.04 -3.61
C VAL A 159 17.91 -0.32 -5.10
N VAL A 160 16.86 -0.88 -5.70
CA VAL A 160 16.76 -1.06 -7.15
C VAL A 160 16.04 0.12 -7.76
N VAL A 161 16.61 0.66 -8.84
CA VAL A 161 16.03 1.77 -9.60
C VAL A 161 15.52 1.24 -10.92
N LEU A 162 14.21 1.34 -11.12
CA LEU A 162 13.55 1.04 -12.38
C LEU A 162 13.30 2.36 -13.11
N ARG A 163 13.51 2.37 -14.43
CA ARG A 163 13.13 3.49 -15.28
C ARG A 163 11.91 3.10 -16.09
N ARG A 164 10.88 3.93 -16.04
CA ARG A 164 9.78 3.84 -16.98
C ARG A 164 10.32 4.29 -18.34
N ALA A 165 10.19 3.45 -19.35
CA ALA A 165 10.38 3.92 -20.71
C ALA A 165 9.35 5.04 -20.93
N GLY A 166 9.82 6.24 -21.26
CA GLY A 166 8.93 7.33 -21.61
C GLY A 166 7.98 6.84 -22.71
N SER A 167 6.68 6.97 -22.49
CA SER A 167 5.78 6.97 -23.63
C SER A 167 6.17 8.20 -24.44
N GLU A 168 6.85 8.00 -25.57
CA GLU A 168 6.93 9.05 -26.58
C GLU A 168 5.49 9.48 -26.86
N LEU A 169 5.19 10.74 -26.52
CA LEU A 169 3.92 11.40 -26.83
C LEU A 169 3.79 11.59 -28.35
#